data_AF-A0A838QCV1-F1
#
_entry.id   AF-A0A838QCV1-F1
#
_cell.length_a   1.000
_cell.length_b   1.000
_cell.length_c   1.000
_cell.angle_alpha   90.00
_cell.angle_beta   90.00
_cell.angle_gamma   90.00
#
_symmetry.space_group_name_H-M   'P 1'
#
loop_
_entity.id
_entity.type
_entity.pdbx_description
1 polymer ?
#
loop_
_entity_poly.entity_id
_entity_poly.type
_entity_poly.pdbx_seq_one_letter_code
_entity_poly.pdbx_strand_id
1 'polypeptide(L)'
;MRLSIVVPVYNVEAYLRRCLRSLLDQDLDPSDYEVLVINDGSEDGSLEIATSFALNNRNVMIHSQENLGHSAARNAGISLATGKYIYFVDSDDYIASNVLAGLVRTMDREQLQILAFGYSRVGPDGESSRARVDYAVFQDVAVSSGIQFMATHNHANTVWYYILDRGFLGDSGITFEVGKLVEDALFT
;
A
#
# COMPACT_ATOMS: atom_id res chain seq x y z
N MET A 1 -3.23 -15.16 6.08
CA MET A 1 -3.04 -13.94 5.28
C MET A 1 -2.09 -13.00 6.00
N ARG A 2 -0.99 -12.61 5.37
CA ARG A 2 0.06 -11.78 5.94
C ARG A 2 -0.09 -10.30 5.61
N LEU A 3 -0.60 -9.95 4.44
CA LEU A 3 -0.60 -8.56 3.95
C LEU A 3 -1.99 -8.11 3.49
N SER A 4 -2.44 -6.94 3.96
CA SER A 4 -3.58 -6.21 3.39
C SER A 4 -3.06 -5.00 2.64
N ILE A 5 -3.37 -4.90 1.35
CA ILE A 5 -2.99 -3.77 0.51
C ILE A 5 -4.23 -2.89 0.34
N VAL A 6 -4.20 -1.67 0.87
CA VAL A 6 -5.29 -0.71 0.80
C VAL A 6 -5.05 0.24 -0.36
N VAL A 7 -5.99 0.29 -1.30
CA VAL A 7 -5.92 1.12 -2.51
C VAL A 7 -7.13 2.07 -2.52
N PRO A 8 -6.98 3.34 -2.08
CA PRO A 8 -8.03 4.34 -2.23
C PRO A 8 -8.19 4.71 -3.71
N VAL A 9 -9.43 4.79 -4.18
CA VAL A 9 -9.80 5.00 -5.59
C VAL A 9 -10.85 6.08 -5.71
N TYR A 10 -10.50 7.16 -6.40
CA TYR A 10 -11.44 8.21 -6.81
C TYR A 10 -11.03 8.80 -8.16
N ASN A 11 -11.78 8.49 -9.21
CA ASN A 11 -11.59 9.01 -10.57
C ASN A 11 -10.17 8.81 -11.14
N VAL A 12 -9.70 7.56 -11.16
CA VAL A 12 -8.34 7.15 -11.58
C VAL A 12 -8.35 6.11 -12.69
N GLU A 13 -9.36 6.12 -13.57
CA GLU A 13 -9.52 5.11 -14.62
C GLU A 13 -8.27 4.91 -15.50
N ALA A 14 -7.52 5.99 -15.72
CA ALA A 14 -6.31 6.02 -16.55
C ALA A 14 -5.15 5.20 -15.95
N TYR A 15 -5.12 5.03 -14.63
CA TYR A 15 -3.97 4.47 -13.91
C TYR A 15 -4.29 3.17 -13.17
N LEU A 16 -5.53 3.01 -12.71
CA LEU A 16 -5.93 1.91 -11.81
C LEU A 16 -5.61 0.53 -12.35
N ARG A 17 -5.76 0.32 -13.66
CA ARG A 17 -5.42 -0.98 -14.30
C ARG A 17 -3.95 -1.34 -14.13
N ARG A 18 -3.05 -0.36 -14.23
CA ARG A 18 -1.60 -0.56 -14.04
C ARG A 18 -1.30 -0.87 -12.58
N CYS A 19 -1.89 -0.08 -11.67
CA CYS A 19 -1.76 -0.27 -10.23
C CYS A 19 -2.16 -1.69 -9.82
N LEU A 20 -3.41 -2.10 -10.07
CA LEU A 20 -3.94 -3.41 -9.68
C LEU A 20 -3.16 -4.57 -10.31
N ARG A 21 -2.79 -4.47 -11.58
CA ARG A 21 -1.96 -5.50 -12.23
C ARG A 21 -0.62 -5.66 -11.52
N SER A 22 0.04 -4.57 -11.14
CA SER A 22 1.34 -4.62 -10.45
C SER A 22 1.27 -5.27 -9.07
N LEU A 23 0.13 -5.19 -8.39
CA LEU A 23 -0.11 -5.82 -7.09
C LEU A 23 -0.35 -7.33 -7.23
N LEU A 24 -0.97 -7.76 -8.33
CA LEU A 24 -1.27 -9.16 -8.60
C LEU A 24 -0.09 -9.91 -9.20
N ASP A 25 0.75 -9.23 -10.00
CA ASP A 25 1.93 -9.79 -10.66
C ASP A 25 3.17 -9.79 -9.72
N GLN A 26 3.02 -10.32 -8.50
CA GLN A 26 4.06 -10.30 -7.44
C GLN A 26 4.67 -11.68 -7.11
N ASP A 27 4.29 -12.73 -7.85
CA ASP A 27 4.70 -14.12 -7.57
C ASP A 27 4.44 -14.52 -6.10
N LEU A 28 3.27 -14.08 -5.60
CA LEU A 28 2.78 -14.33 -4.25
C LEU A 28 1.54 -15.22 -4.30
N ASP A 29 1.41 -16.12 -3.33
CA ASP A 29 0.19 -16.91 -3.15
C ASP A 29 -1.00 -15.97 -2.87
N PRO A 30 -2.08 -15.97 -3.68
CA PRO A 30 -3.25 -15.13 -3.46
C PRO A 30 -3.98 -15.37 -2.13
N SER A 31 -3.71 -16.48 -1.42
CA SER A 31 -4.25 -16.72 -0.07
C SER A 31 -3.47 -16.00 1.04
N ASP A 32 -2.34 -15.40 0.68
CA ASP A 32 -1.42 -14.78 1.62
C ASP A 32 -1.52 -13.26 1.68
N TYR A 33 -2.24 -12.64 0.75
CA TYR A 33 -2.53 -11.21 0.78
C TYR A 33 -3.91 -10.90 0.23
N GLU A 34 -4.43 -9.74 0.61
CA GLU A 34 -5.64 -9.15 0.05
C GLU A 34 -5.35 -7.78 -0.55
N VAL A 35 -6.12 -7.40 -1.58
CA VAL A 35 -6.16 -6.06 -2.15
C VAL A 35 -7.55 -5.49 -1.87
N LEU A 36 -7.60 -4.50 -0.99
CA LEU A 36 -8.79 -3.76 -0.61
C LEU A 36 -8.88 -2.50 -1.46
N VAL A 37 -9.67 -2.58 -2.53
CA VAL A 37 -9.98 -1.42 -3.38
C VAL A 37 -11.11 -0.65 -2.73
N ILE A 38 -10.80 0.53 -2.20
CA ILE A 38 -11.77 1.41 -1.55
C ILE A 38 -12.21 2.48 -2.55
N ASN A 39 -13.32 2.21 -3.24
CA ASN A 39 -13.92 3.15 -4.18
C ASN A 39 -14.69 4.25 -3.42
N ASP A 40 -14.17 5.46 -3.46
CA ASP A 40 -14.68 6.63 -2.75
C ASP A 40 -15.67 7.42 -3.62
N GLY A 41 -16.62 6.72 -4.23
CA GLY A 41 -17.65 7.33 -5.07
C GLY A 41 -17.15 7.82 -6.44
N SER A 42 -16.30 7.04 -7.12
CA SER A 42 -15.86 7.38 -8.48
C SER A 42 -17.03 7.48 -9.47
N GLU A 43 -16.94 8.43 -10.40
CA GLU A 43 -17.92 8.67 -11.47
C GLU A 43 -17.36 8.32 -12.87
N ASP A 44 -16.10 7.92 -12.95
CA ASP A 44 -15.43 7.43 -14.17
C ASP A 44 -15.42 5.89 -14.24
N GLY A 45 -14.65 5.31 -15.16
CA GLY A 45 -14.53 3.87 -15.35
C GLY A 45 -13.78 3.10 -14.24
N SER A 46 -13.40 3.74 -13.13
CA SER A 46 -12.59 3.12 -12.08
C SER A 46 -13.26 1.93 -11.42
N LEU A 47 -14.57 2.01 -11.13
CA LEU A 47 -15.30 0.93 -10.48
C LEU A 47 -15.44 -0.29 -11.39
N GLU A 48 -15.68 -0.09 -12.69
CA GLU A 48 -15.74 -1.15 -13.69
C GLU A 48 -14.38 -1.85 -13.81
N ILE A 49 -13.28 -1.10 -13.80
CA ILE A 49 -11.92 -1.66 -13.80
C ILE A 49 -11.71 -2.52 -12.54
N ALA A 50 -11.99 -1.99 -11.35
CA ALA A 50 -11.84 -2.73 -10.09
C ALA A 50 -12.68 -4.02 -10.10
N THR A 51 -13.94 -3.92 -10.55
CA THR A 51 -14.86 -5.07 -10.67
C THR A 51 -14.31 -6.13 -11.59
N SER A 52 -13.72 -5.76 -12.73
CA SER A 52 -13.13 -6.72 -13.66
C SER A 52 -11.96 -7.49 -13.03
N PHE A 53 -11.19 -6.86 -12.14
CA PHE A 53 -10.14 -7.54 -11.39
C PHE A 53 -10.70 -8.46 -10.31
N ALA A 54 -11.68 -8.00 -9.52
CA ALA A 54 -12.30 -8.81 -8.46
C ALA A 54 -12.99 -10.08 -8.97
N LEU A 55 -13.61 -10.04 -10.16
CA LEU A 55 -14.22 -11.21 -10.79
C LEU A 55 -13.23 -12.34 -11.08
N ASN A 56 -11.97 -12.00 -11.34
CA ASN A 56 -10.93 -12.96 -11.74
C ASN A 56 -9.95 -13.29 -10.60
N ASN A 57 -9.97 -12.53 -9.51
CA ASN A 57 -8.98 -12.62 -8.44
C ASN A 57 -9.69 -12.62 -7.08
N ARG A 58 -9.75 -13.80 -6.45
CA ARG A 58 -10.44 -14.01 -5.16
C ARG A 58 -9.92 -13.15 -3.99
N ASN A 59 -8.72 -12.62 -4.13
CA ASN A 59 -8.03 -11.80 -3.14
C ASN A 59 -8.21 -10.29 -3.37
N VAL A 60 -8.96 -9.88 -4.39
CA VAL A 60 -9.33 -8.49 -4.63
C VAL A 60 -10.75 -8.27 -4.12
N MET A 61 -10.89 -7.38 -3.15
CA MET A 61 -12.17 -7.01 -2.55
C MET A 61 -12.44 -5.53 -2.80
N ILE A 62 -13.69 -5.22 -3.12
CA ILE A 62 -14.11 -3.85 -3.41
C ILE A 62 -15.05 -3.40 -2.31
N HIS A 63 -14.76 -2.24 -1.74
CA HIS A 63 -15.67 -1.53 -0.85
C HIS A 63 -15.99 -0.18 -1.48
N SER A 64 -17.28 0.12 -1.64
CA SER A 64 -17.73 1.40 -2.17
C SER A 64 -18.37 2.21 -1.05
N GLN A 65 -18.03 3.49 -1.00
CA GLN A 65 -18.61 4.48 -0.10
C GLN A 65 -18.99 5.74 -0.89
N GLU A 66 -19.78 6.62 -0.28
CA GLU A 66 -19.93 7.99 -0.78
C GLU A 66 -18.58 8.71 -0.71
N ASN A 67 -18.35 9.70 -1.58
CA ASN A 67 -17.09 10.45 -1.59
C ASN A 67 -16.89 11.20 -0.27
N LEU A 68 -15.97 10.69 0.55
CA LEU A 68 -15.59 11.22 1.86
C LEU A 68 -14.09 11.59 1.93
N GLY A 69 -13.37 11.46 0.82
CA GLY A 69 -11.96 11.78 0.66
C GLY A 69 -11.02 10.63 1.04
N HIS A 70 -9.75 10.81 0.66
CA HIS A 70 -8.67 9.82 0.80
C HIS A 70 -8.51 9.31 2.25
N SER A 71 -8.55 10.21 3.24
CA SER A 71 -8.49 9.83 4.66
C SER A 71 -9.58 8.82 5.04
N ALA A 72 -10.82 9.08 4.62
CA ALA A 72 -11.95 8.20 4.93
C ALA A 72 -11.80 6.85 4.23
N ALA A 73 -11.38 6.85 2.96
CA ALA A 73 -11.11 5.63 2.22
C ALA A 73 -9.99 4.78 2.87
N ARG A 74 -8.88 5.40 3.30
CA ARG A 74 -7.80 4.70 4.00
C ARG A 74 -8.25 4.16 5.35
N ASN A 75 -9.04 4.91 6.12
CA ASN A 75 -9.62 4.44 7.39
C ASN A 75 -10.60 3.27 7.21
N ALA A 76 -11.42 3.29 6.16
CA ALA A 76 -12.26 2.15 5.79
C ALA A 76 -11.38 0.93 5.46
N GLY A 77 -10.28 1.13 4.73
CA GLY A 77 -9.28 0.10 4.47
C GLY A 77 -8.65 -0.48 5.74
N ILE A 78 -8.26 0.35 6.72
CA ILE A 78 -7.75 -0.11 8.02
C ILE A 78 -8.78 -1.00 8.73
N SER A 79 -10.05 -0.58 8.71
CA SER A 79 -11.14 -1.29 9.40
C SER A 79 -11.47 -2.64 8.75
N LEU A 80 -11.27 -2.77 7.44
CA LEU A 80 -11.52 -3.98 6.66
C LEU A 80 -10.32 -4.92 6.61
N ALA A 81 -9.10 -4.42 6.84
CA ALA A 81 -7.86 -5.19 6.76
C ALA A 81 -7.80 -6.33 7.78
N THR A 82 -7.51 -7.53 7.30
CA THR A 82 -7.39 -8.75 8.12
C THR A 82 -5.97 -9.35 8.11
N GLY A 83 -5.10 -8.90 7.19
CA GLY A 83 -3.69 -9.24 7.15
C GLY A 83 -2.93 -8.82 8.42
N LYS A 84 -1.82 -9.48 8.70
CA LYS A 84 -0.93 -9.11 9.81
C LYS A 84 -0.32 -7.71 9.61
N TYR A 85 -0.02 -7.39 8.35
CA TYR A 85 0.57 -6.13 7.92
C TYR A 85 -0.40 -5.36 7.02
N ILE A 86 -0.32 -4.03 7.05
CA ILE A 86 -1.05 -3.13 6.16
C ILE A 86 -0.05 -2.37 5.30
N TYR A 87 -0.36 -2.28 4.01
CA TYR A 87 0.35 -1.44 3.06
C TYR A 87 -0.63 -0.56 2.28
N PHE A 88 -0.38 0.74 2.23
CA PHE A 88 -1.21 1.68 1.46
C PHE A 88 -0.54 1.93 0.11
N VAL A 89 -1.32 1.90 -0.97
CA VAL A 89 -0.83 2.16 -2.32
C VAL A 89 -1.76 3.15 -3.00
N ASP A 90 -1.22 4.28 -3.42
CA ASP A 90 -1.98 5.24 -4.20
C ASP A 90 -2.29 4.67 -5.59
N SER A 91 -3.48 4.95 -6.11
CA SER A 91 -4.03 4.26 -7.28
C SER A 91 -3.46 4.74 -8.63
N ASP A 92 -2.67 5.82 -8.62
CA ASP A 92 -1.87 6.30 -9.74
C ASP A 92 -0.44 5.71 -9.79
N ASP A 93 0.00 5.09 -8.70
CA ASP A 93 1.28 4.40 -8.56
C ASP A 93 1.22 2.90 -8.93
N TYR A 94 2.38 2.23 -8.88
CA TYR A 94 2.49 0.79 -9.11
C TYR A 94 3.72 0.21 -8.39
N ILE A 95 3.67 -1.10 -8.10
CA ILE A 95 4.71 -1.80 -7.35
C ILE A 95 5.69 -2.50 -8.29
N ALA A 96 6.99 -2.43 -7.96
CA ALA A 96 8.02 -3.17 -8.69
C ALA A 96 7.76 -4.69 -8.60
N SER A 97 8.05 -5.44 -9.67
CA SER A 97 7.74 -6.88 -9.73
C SER A 97 8.43 -7.67 -8.60
N ASN A 98 7.70 -8.64 -8.04
CA ASN A 98 8.09 -9.62 -7.01
C ASN A 98 8.80 -9.08 -5.76
N VAL A 99 8.54 -7.82 -5.35
CA VAL A 99 9.15 -7.24 -4.15
C VAL A 99 8.37 -7.53 -2.88
N LEU A 100 7.04 -7.66 -2.95
CA LEU A 100 6.18 -7.77 -1.77
C LEU A 100 6.54 -8.97 -0.89
N ALA A 101 6.88 -10.11 -1.49
CA ALA A 101 7.31 -11.31 -0.76
C ALA A 101 8.57 -11.05 0.08
N GLY A 102 9.53 -10.29 -0.46
CA GLY A 102 10.74 -9.90 0.24
C GLY A 102 10.45 -8.98 1.42
N LEU A 103 9.61 -7.97 1.19
CA LEU A 103 9.22 -6.99 2.22
C LEU A 103 8.49 -7.65 3.39
N VAL A 104 7.51 -8.53 3.11
CA VAL A 104 6.79 -9.28 4.15
C VAL A 104 7.71 -10.22 4.91
N ARG A 105 8.62 -10.92 4.22
CA ARG A 105 9.64 -11.75 4.89
C ARG A 105 10.54 -10.94 5.81
N THR A 106 10.91 -9.71 5.42
CA THR A 106 11.69 -8.80 6.27
C THR A 106 10.90 -8.40 7.51
N MET A 107 9.63 -8.02 7.37
CA MET A 107 8.75 -7.71 8.51
C MET A 107 8.69 -8.89 9.50
N ASP A 108 8.52 -10.11 8.98
CA ASP A 108 8.45 -11.33 9.80
C ASP A 108 9.81 -11.68 10.44
N ARG A 109 10.92 -11.60 9.69
CA ARG A 109 12.24 -12.01 10.18
C ARG A 109 12.76 -11.08 11.28
N GLU A 110 12.63 -9.78 11.09
CA GLU A 110 13.14 -8.75 12.01
C GLU A 110 12.11 -8.32 13.07
N GLN A 111 10.87 -8.86 13.01
CA GLN A 111 9.77 -8.53 13.92
C GLN A 111 9.47 -7.01 13.96
N LEU A 112 9.39 -6.39 12.77
CA LEU A 112 9.23 -4.94 12.65
C LEU A 112 7.79 -4.50 12.87
N GLN A 113 7.63 -3.32 13.46
CA GLN A 113 6.37 -2.59 13.53
C GLN A 113 6.16 -1.71 12.29
N ILE A 114 7.24 -1.21 11.71
CA ILE A 114 7.25 -0.33 10.54
C ILE A 114 8.44 -0.72 9.66
N LEU A 115 8.20 -0.87 8.36
CA LEU A 115 9.25 -1.05 7.35
C LEU A 115 9.14 0.04 6.29
N ALA A 116 10.20 0.83 6.17
CA ALA A 116 10.41 1.73 5.05
C ALA A 116 11.21 1.03 3.93
N PHE A 117 10.94 1.35 2.67
CA PHE A 117 11.65 0.79 1.52
C PHE A 117 11.79 1.79 0.37
N GLY A 118 12.68 1.49 -0.59
CA GLY A 118 12.97 2.41 -1.69
C GLY A 118 11.84 2.51 -2.72
N TYR A 119 11.73 3.67 -3.37
CA TYR A 119 10.86 3.89 -4.53
C TYR A 119 11.64 4.55 -5.68
N SER A 120 11.06 4.54 -6.88
CA SER A 120 11.58 5.26 -8.04
C SER A 120 10.48 6.13 -8.62
N ARG A 121 10.81 7.37 -8.99
CA ARG A 121 9.89 8.26 -9.70
C ARG A 121 9.82 7.84 -11.16
N VAL A 122 8.62 7.82 -11.70
CA VAL A 122 8.35 7.40 -13.07
C VAL A 122 7.70 8.57 -13.80
N GLY A 123 8.18 8.86 -15.02
CA GLY A 123 7.59 9.89 -15.85
C GLY A 123 6.22 9.47 -16.41
N PRO A 124 5.50 10.40 -17.09
CA PRO A 124 4.21 10.12 -17.71
C PRO A 124 4.24 8.95 -18.71
N ASP A 125 5.38 8.75 -19.37
CA ASP A 125 5.59 7.70 -20.38
C ASP A 125 5.84 6.31 -19.77
N GLY A 126 5.86 6.19 -18.44
CA GLY A 126 5.97 4.90 -17.74
C GLY A 126 7.35 4.24 -17.77
N GLU A 127 8.35 4.85 -18.39
CA GLU A 127 9.72 4.32 -18.37
C GLU A 127 10.46 4.73 -17.10
N SER A 128 10.68 3.77 -16.21
CA SER A 128 11.74 3.82 -15.21
C SER A 128 13.03 3.27 -15.83
N SER A 129 14.08 4.09 -15.86
CA SER A 129 15.39 3.70 -16.41
C SER A 129 16.22 2.78 -15.50
N ARG A 130 15.63 2.08 -14.51
CA ARG A 130 16.39 1.22 -13.59
C ARG A 130 15.78 -0.16 -13.35
N ALA A 131 16.50 -1.14 -13.90
CA ALA A 131 16.84 -2.51 -13.49
C ALA A 131 15.81 -3.37 -12.73
N ARG A 132 15.67 -4.63 -13.20
CA ARG A 132 15.29 -5.76 -12.35
C ARG A 132 16.10 -5.68 -11.05
N VAL A 133 15.42 -5.51 -9.91
CA VAL A 133 16.06 -5.52 -8.61
C VAL A 133 16.56 -6.94 -8.36
N ASP A 134 17.86 -7.10 -8.17
CA ASP A 134 18.44 -8.38 -7.80
C ASP A 134 18.10 -8.68 -6.34
N TYR A 135 17.29 -9.73 -6.12
CA TYR A 135 16.75 -10.09 -4.80
C TYR A 135 17.80 -10.52 -3.79
N ALA A 136 19.05 -10.76 -4.23
CA ALA A 136 20.18 -11.05 -3.34
C ALA A 136 20.54 -9.87 -2.41
N VAL A 137 19.98 -8.67 -2.62
CA VAL A 137 20.36 -7.43 -1.91
C VAL A 137 19.53 -7.13 -0.64
N PHE A 138 18.45 -7.87 -0.35
CA PHE A 138 17.64 -7.67 0.89
C PHE A 138 18.31 -8.20 2.18
N GLN A 139 19.63 -8.38 2.19
CA GLN A 139 20.35 -9.07 3.27
C GLN A 139 20.62 -8.16 4.49
N ASP A 140 20.83 -6.86 4.29
CA ASP A 140 21.16 -5.93 5.38
C ASP A 140 20.07 -4.87 5.57
N VAL A 141 19.06 -5.19 6.38
CA VAL A 141 18.03 -4.23 6.80
C VAL A 141 18.52 -3.58 8.09
N ALA A 142 18.70 -2.25 8.08
CA ALA A 142 19.07 -1.52 9.29
C ALA A 142 17.86 -1.42 10.23
N VAL A 143 17.92 -2.14 11.36
CA VAL A 143 16.88 -2.09 12.40
C VAL A 143 17.26 -1.08 13.46
N SER A 144 16.33 -0.17 13.79
CA SER A 144 16.53 0.84 14.84
C SER A 144 15.19 1.17 15.51
N SER A 145 15.24 1.84 16.67
CA SER A 145 14.01 2.37 17.29
C SER A 145 13.44 3.51 16.46
N GLY A 146 12.13 3.75 16.56
CA GLY A 146 11.49 4.88 15.85
C GLY A 146 12.14 6.23 16.16
N ILE A 147 12.54 6.48 17.42
CA ILE A 147 13.26 7.70 17.83
C ILE A 147 14.61 7.80 17.09
N GLN A 148 15.38 6.72 17.03
CA GLN A 148 16.66 6.71 16.34
C GLN A 148 16.48 6.92 14.83
N PHE A 149 15.47 6.27 14.23
CA PHE A 149 15.12 6.43 12.83
C PHE A 149 14.81 7.90 12.51
N MET A 150 13.90 8.53 13.26
CA MET A 150 13.55 9.95 13.10
C MET A 150 14.76 10.88 13.30
N ALA A 151 15.66 10.54 14.22
CA ALA A 151 16.84 11.36 14.51
C ALA A 151 17.94 11.27 13.43
N THR A 152 17.97 10.21 12.63
CA THR A 152 19.08 9.91 11.71
C THR A 152 18.69 9.84 10.24
N HIS A 153 17.40 9.76 9.94
CA HIS A 153 16.89 9.64 8.58
C HIS A 153 15.88 10.75 8.29
N ASN A 154 15.92 11.27 7.06
CA ASN A 154 14.78 11.98 6.53
C ASN A 154 13.65 10.97 6.35
N HIS A 155 12.55 11.17 7.06
CA HIS A 155 11.32 10.40 6.87
C HIS A 155 10.45 11.07 5.81
N ALA A 156 9.64 10.28 5.12
CA ALA A 156 8.71 10.77 4.12
C ALA A 156 7.34 10.89 4.78
N ASN A 157 6.67 12.05 4.63
CA ASN A 157 5.31 12.25 5.15
C ASN A 157 4.27 11.67 4.18
N THR A 158 4.47 10.42 3.77
CA THR A 158 3.69 9.73 2.74
C THR A 158 3.51 8.27 3.15
N VAL A 159 2.27 7.84 3.27
CA VAL A 159 2.00 6.52 3.87
C VAL A 159 2.44 5.35 2.97
N TRP A 160 2.42 5.53 1.65
CA TRP A 160 2.85 4.49 0.68
C TRP A 160 4.33 4.14 0.76
N TYR A 161 5.12 4.88 1.54
CA TYR A 161 6.53 4.59 1.78
C TYR A 161 6.74 3.49 2.85
N TYR A 162 5.67 3.11 3.57
CA TYR A 162 5.75 2.23 4.75
C TYR A 162 4.82 1.02 4.65
N ILE A 163 5.30 -0.12 5.15
CA ILE A 163 4.46 -1.26 5.58
C ILE A 163 4.37 -1.24 7.10
N LEU A 164 3.17 -1.41 7.63
CA LEU A 164 2.87 -1.29 9.06
C LEU A 164 2.41 -2.62 9.63
N ASP A 165 2.84 -2.94 10.85
CA ASP A 165 2.18 -3.97 11.66
C ASP A 165 0.79 -3.48 12.09
N ARG A 166 -0.24 -4.28 11.79
CA ARG A 166 -1.63 -3.91 12.06
C ARG A 166 -1.93 -3.86 13.56
N GLY A 167 -1.29 -4.73 14.35
CA GLY A 167 -1.44 -4.73 15.81
C GLY A 167 -0.90 -3.44 16.40
N PHE A 168 0.32 -3.06 16.02
CA PHE A 168 0.92 -1.79 16.39
C PHE A 168 0.06 -0.58 16.00
N LEU A 169 -0.45 -0.54 14.75
CA LEU A 169 -1.34 0.54 14.31
C LEU A 169 -2.62 0.59 15.18
N GLY A 170 -3.25 -0.55 15.46
CA GLY A 170 -4.43 -0.64 16.31
C GLY A 170 -4.18 -0.17 17.75
N ASP A 171 -3.06 -0.59 18.35
CA ASP A 171 -2.68 -0.22 19.71
C ASP A 171 -2.33 1.27 19.84
N SER A 172 -1.85 1.90 18.76
CA SER A 172 -1.51 3.33 18.75
C SER A 172 -2.74 4.26 18.76
N GLY A 173 -3.88 3.78 18.25
CA GLY A 173 -5.08 4.61 18.03
C GLY A 173 -4.93 5.66 16.91
N ILE A 174 -3.85 5.61 16.13
CA ILE A 174 -3.61 6.55 15.02
C ILE A 174 -4.55 6.21 13.85
N THR A 175 -5.19 7.24 13.30
CA THR A 175 -6.08 7.16 12.14
C THR A 175 -5.86 8.37 11.23
N PHE A 176 -6.26 8.28 9.96
CA PHE A 176 -6.23 9.45 9.08
C PHE A 176 -7.29 10.46 9.50
N GLU A 177 -6.91 11.72 9.67
CA GLU A 177 -7.87 12.76 9.99
C GLU A 177 -8.69 13.14 8.75
N VAL A 178 -10.01 12.97 8.83
CA VAL A 178 -10.94 13.23 7.73
C VAL A 178 -11.10 14.73 7.52
N GLY A 179 -11.10 15.15 6.25
CA GLY A 179 -11.29 16.56 5.86
C GLY A 179 -10.04 17.44 5.94
N LYS A 180 -8.87 16.87 6.21
CA LYS A 180 -7.58 17.58 6.14
C LYS A 180 -6.84 17.26 4.86
N LEU A 181 -6.17 18.28 4.30
CA LEU A 181 -5.17 18.11 3.23
C LEU A 181 -3.85 17.69 3.86
N VAL A 182 -3.07 16.87 3.17
CA VAL A 182 -1.78 16.34 3.66
C VAL A 182 -1.98 15.46 4.91
N GLU A 183 -3.06 14.68 4.89
CA GLU A 183 -3.46 13.72 5.91
C GLU A 183 -2.34 12.74 6.29
N ASP A 184 -1.51 12.39 5.31
CA ASP A 184 -0.37 11.49 5.48
C ASP A 184 0.66 12.03 6.47
N ALA A 185 0.85 13.34 6.56
CA ALA A 185 1.85 13.95 7.43
C ALA A 185 1.49 13.89 8.91
N LEU A 186 0.20 13.74 9.24
CA LEU A 186 -0.25 13.53 10.62
C LEU A 186 -0.31 12.06 10.97
N PHE A 187 -0.59 11.21 9.98
CA PHE A 187 -0.62 9.77 10.16
C PHE A 187 0.79 9.18 10.34
N THR A 188 1.76 9.67 9.55
CA THR A 188 3.14 9.18 9.51
C THR A 188 3.99 9.78 10.63
#